data_AF-A0A170U8Q1-F1
#
_entry.id   AF-A0A170U8Q1-F1
#
_cell.length_a   1.000
_cell.length_b   1.000
_cell.length_c   1.000
_cell.angle_alpha   90.00
_cell.angle_beta   90.00
_cell.angle_gamma   90.00
#
_symmetry.space_group_name_H-M   'P 1'
#
loop_
_entity.id
_entity.type
_entity.pdbx_description
1 polymer ?
#
loop_
_entity_poly.entity_id
_entity_poly.type
_entity_poly.pdbx_seq_one_letter_code
_entity_poly.pdbx_strand_id
1 'polypeptide(L)'
;PTPNYVLSIECALEPLETFTLALHFKYCLRTLALDSHRLPKIVATEIIQKKLFWFKHWLSMARDFSSDLSCTLNDHDQWSDQLSNILNKIRSVRIEESFCLAGNSERFFA
;
A
#
# COMPACT_ATOMS: atom_id res chain seq x y z
N PRO A 1 -17.99 18.34 2.15
CA PRO A 1 -17.37 17.00 2.27
C PRO A 1 -17.01 16.74 3.74
N THR A 2 -17.73 15.84 4.41
CA THR A 2 -17.35 15.40 5.76
C THR A 2 -15.91 14.91 5.71
N PRO A 3 -15.00 15.39 6.58
CA PRO A 3 -13.63 14.97 6.48
C PRO A 3 -13.53 13.47 6.76
N ASN A 4 -12.98 12.69 5.82
CA ASN A 4 -12.85 11.23 5.95
C ASN A 4 -12.15 10.81 7.27
N TYR A 5 -11.36 11.69 7.87
CA TYR A 5 -10.72 11.44 9.15
C TYR A 5 -11.73 11.24 10.30
N VAL A 6 -12.85 11.96 10.33
CA VAL A 6 -13.87 11.84 11.40
C VAL A 6 -14.49 10.44 11.39
N LEU A 7 -14.90 9.96 10.21
CA LEU A 7 -15.45 8.60 10.07
C LEU A 7 -14.41 7.52 10.37
N SER A 8 -13.15 7.73 9.98
CA SER A 8 -12.08 6.77 10.28
C SER A 8 -11.85 6.62 11.79
N ILE A 9 -11.93 7.72 12.54
CA ILE A 9 -11.77 7.74 14.00
C ILE A 9 -13.00 7.14 14.68
N GLU A 10 -14.20 7.60 14.32
CA GLU A 10 -15.45 7.20 14.99
C GLU A 10 -15.83 5.74 14.73
N CYS A 11 -15.61 5.25 13.51
CA CYS A 11 -16.01 3.90 13.12
C CYS A 11 -14.87 2.89 13.14
N ALA A 12 -13.66 3.29 13.59
CA ALA A 12 -12.44 2.48 13.49
C ALA A 12 -12.23 1.88 12.09
N LEU A 13 -12.65 2.61 11.06
CA LEU A 13 -12.60 2.15 9.68
C LEU A 13 -11.18 2.27 9.13
N GLU A 14 -10.75 1.24 8.43
CA GLU A 14 -9.48 1.27 7.72
C GLU A 14 -9.50 2.38 6.65
N PRO A 15 -8.43 3.19 6.52
CA PRO A 15 -8.35 4.16 5.44
C PRO A 15 -8.57 3.49 4.07
N LEU A 16 -9.42 4.07 3.21
CA LEU A 16 -9.77 3.48 1.91
C LEU A 16 -8.52 3.22 1.04
N GLU A 17 -7.49 4.04 1.20
CA GLU A 17 -6.18 3.88 0.57
C GLU A 17 -5.54 2.53 0.94
N THR A 18 -5.45 2.19 2.23
CA THR A 18 -4.81 0.96 2.68
C THR A 18 -5.60 -0.27 2.26
N PHE A 19 -6.93 -0.20 2.30
CA PHE A 19 -7.80 -1.27 1.79
C PHE A 19 -7.56 -1.52 0.30
N THR A 20 -7.57 -0.45 -0.50
CA THR A 20 -7.38 -0.54 -1.96
C THR A 20 -5.99 -1.05 -2.31
N LEU A 21 -4.97 -0.59 -1.58
CA LEU A 21 -3.59 -1.01 -1.76
C LEU A 21 -3.39 -2.49 -1.40
N ALA A 22 -4.03 -2.97 -0.34
CA ALA A 22 -4.03 -4.39 0.03
C ALA A 22 -4.65 -5.27 -1.06
N LEU A 23 -5.77 -4.83 -1.64
CA LEU A 23 -6.39 -5.53 -2.76
C LEU A 23 -5.46 -5.57 -3.98
N HIS A 24 -4.81 -4.45 -4.30
CA HIS A 24 -3.86 -4.34 -5.39
C HIS A 24 -2.66 -5.27 -5.21
N PHE A 25 -2.02 -5.27 -4.04
CA PHE A 25 -0.90 -6.14 -3.71
C PHE A 25 -1.27 -7.62 -3.88
N LYS A 26 -2.43 -8.02 -3.33
CA LYS A 26 -2.96 -9.38 -3.45
C LYS A 26 -3.22 -9.76 -4.90
N TYR A 27 -3.73 -8.84 -5.72
CA TYR A 27 -3.93 -9.07 -7.14
C TYR A 27 -2.59 -9.33 -7.86
N CYS A 28 -1.60 -8.46 -7.68
CA CYS A 28 -0.29 -8.60 -8.31
C CYS A 28 0.41 -9.91 -7.92
N LEU A 29 0.39 -10.28 -6.63
CA LEU A 29 0.96 -11.56 -6.17
C LEU A 29 0.25 -12.76 -6.83
N ARG A 30 -1.09 -12.72 -6.95
CA ARG A 30 -1.84 -13.76 -7.67
C ARG A 30 -1.49 -13.81 -9.15
N THR A 31 -1.24 -12.67 -9.80
CA THR A 31 -0.79 -12.62 -11.19
C THR A 31 0.57 -13.29 -11.37
N LEU A 32 1.50 -13.10 -10.43
CA LEU A 32 2.82 -13.74 -10.46
C LEU A 32 2.75 -15.25 -10.19
N ALA A 33 1.72 -15.72 -9.48
CA ALA A 33 1.48 -17.14 -9.23
C ALA A 33 0.87 -17.91 -10.43
N LEU A 34 0.49 -17.23 -11.52
CA LEU A 34 -0.03 -17.87 -12.74
C LEU A 34 1.06 -18.70 -13.45
N ASP A 35 0.68 -19.51 -14.43
CA ASP A 35 1.63 -20.23 -15.27
C ASP A 35 2.47 -19.27 -16.12
N SER A 36 3.73 -19.63 -16.40
CA SER A 36 4.70 -18.78 -17.11
C SER A 36 4.27 -18.36 -18.52
N HIS A 37 3.43 -19.13 -19.19
CA HIS A 37 2.91 -18.84 -20.53
C HIS A 37 1.73 -17.85 -20.54
N ARG A 38 1.19 -17.49 -19.37
CA ARG A 38 0.04 -16.58 -19.26
C ARG A 38 0.51 -15.15 -19.46
N LEU A 39 -0.05 -14.47 -20.46
CA LEU A 39 0.26 -13.08 -20.78
C LEU A 39 0.30 -12.14 -19.56
N PRO A 40 -0.66 -12.20 -18.59
CA PRO A 40 -0.60 -11.35 -17.41
C PRO A 40 0.69 -11.52 -16.58
N LYS A 41 1.17 -12.75 -16.41
CA LYS A 41 2.42 -13.02 -15.68
C LYS A 41 3.62 -12.51 -16.45
N ILE A 42 3.68 -12.77 -17.76
CA ILE A 42 4.76 -12.29 -18.63
C ILE A 42 4.88 -10.75 -18.52
N VAL A 43 3.75 -10.04 -18.63
CA VAL A 43 3.73 -8.58 -18.52
C VAL A 43 4.12 -8.12 -17.12
N ALA A 44 3.60 -8.74 -16.06
CA ALA A 44 3.96 -8.38 -14.68
C ALA A 44 5.46 -8.58 -14.41
N THR A 45 6.04 -9.67 -14.89
CA THR A 45 7.47 -9.96 -14.83
C THR A 45 8.30 -8.87 -15.52
N GLU A 46 7.92 -8.45 -16.73
CA GLU A 46 8.58 -7.35 -17.44
C GLU A 46 8.51 -6.03 -16.68
N ILE A 47 7.35 -5.72 -16.09
CA ILE A 47 7.17 -4.51 -15.28
C ILE A 47 8.12 -4.51 -14.08
N ILE A 48 8.26 -5.65 -13.39
CA ILE A 48 9.15 -5.80 -12.24
C ILE A 48 10.62 -5.67 -12.67
N GLN A 49 11.04 -6.42 -13.69
CA GLN A 49 12.43 -6.44 -14.15
C GLN A 49 12.89 -5.05 -14.62
N LYS A 50 12.02 -4.31 -15.30
CA LYS A 50 12.31 -2.95 -15.78
C LYS A 50 12.02 -1.86 -14.75
N LYS A 51 11.50 -2.21 -13.57
CA LYS A 51 11.11 -1.28 -12.50
C LYS A 51 10.17 -0.17 -12.99
N LEU A 52 9.09 -0.56 -13.66
CA LEU A 52 8.12 0.35 -14.27
C LEU A 52 6.79 0.40 -13.51
N PHE A 53 5.94 1.35 -13.89
CA PHE A 53 4.54 1.49 -13.45
C PHE A 53 4.33 1.28 -11.94
N TRP A 54 3.46 0.33 -11.57
CA TRP A 54 3.11 0.04 -10.19
C TRP A 54 4.30 -0.44 -9.38
N PHE A 55 5.24 -1.20 -9.95
CA PHE A 55 6.39 -1.69 -9.21
C PHE A 55 7.35 -0.54 -8.85
N LYS A 56 7.53 0.42 -9.75
CA LYS A 56 8.24 1.67 -9.45
C LYS A 56 7.60 2.41 -8.26
N HIS A 57 6.27 2.45 -8.22
CA HIS A 57 5.54 3.10 -7.14
C HIS A 57 5.73 2.34 -5.81
N TRP A 58 5.71 1.01 -5.82
CA TRP A 58 6.00 0.19 -4.64
C TRP A 58 7.40 0.47 -4.09
N LEU A 59 8.42 0.55 -4.96
CA LEU A 59 9.78 0.91 -4.57
C LEU A 59 9.88 2.32 -4.02
N SER A 60 9.05 3.26 -4.50
CA SER A 60 9.00 4.60 -3.90
C SER A 60 8.39 4.56 -2.50
N MET A 61 7.22 3.94 -2.34
CA MET A 61 6.57 3.80 -1.04
C MET A 61 7.45 3.07 -0.03
N ALA A 62 8.14 2.01 -0.44
CA ALA A 62 9.07 1.30 0.41
C ALA A 62 10.16 2.24 0.97
N ARG A 63 10.72 3.12 0.13
CA ARG A 63 11.68 4.15 0.57
C ARG A 63 11.05 5.18 1.49
N ASP A 64 9.88 5.71 1.13
CA ASP A 64 9.19 6.76 1.89
C ASP A 64 8.82 6.29 3.31
N PHE A 65 8.46 5.01 3.47
CA PHE A 65 8.11 4.40 4.75
C PHE A 65 9.28 3.61 5.40
N SER A 66 10.51 3.79 4.93
CA SER A 66 11.72 3.12 5.44
C SER A 66 11.54 1.60 5.61
N SER A 67 10.93 0.96 4.61
CA SER A 67 10.70 -0.47 4.54
C SER A 67 11.55 -1.09 3.44
N ASP A 68 12.07 -2.28 3.68
CA ASP A 68 12.80 -3.03 2.67
C ASP A 68 11.81 -3.80 1.77
N LEU A 69 11.85 -3.50 0.47
CA LEU A 69 11.18 -4.27 -0.56
C LEU A 69 12.25 -4.85 -1.49
N SER A 70 12.27 -6.17 -1.66
CA SER A 70 13.22 -6.78 -2.58
C SER A 70 12.99 -6.28 -4.01
N CYS A 71 14.09 -5.97 -4.69
CA CYS A 71 14.10 -5.48 -6.06
C CYS A 71 14.08 -6.60 -7.10
N THR A 72 14.10 -7.87 -6.69
CA THR A 72 14.32 -9.03 -7.54
C THR A 72 13.18 -10.05 -7.45
N LEU A 73 12.83 -10.64 -8.59
CA LEU A 73 11.79 -11.70 -8.68
C LEU A 73 12.14 -12.96 -7.89
N ASN A 74 13.44 -13.22 -7.69
CA ASN A 74 13.90 -14.41 -6.97
C ASN A 74 13.47 -14.40 -5.50
N ASP A 75 13.23 -13.22 -4.92
CA ASP A 75 12.83 -13.09 -3.51
C ASP A 75 11.34 -12.76 -3.37
N HIS A 76 10.53 -12.99 -4.41
CA HIS A 76 9.12 -12.62 -4.40
C HIS A 76 8.30 -13.36 -3.32
N ASP A 77 8.81 -14.48 -2.79
CA ASP A 77 8.20 -15.21 -1.67
C ASP A 77 8.12 -14.33 -0.40
N GLN A 78 9.06 -13.41 -0.22
CA GLN A 78 9.08 -12.48 0.91
C GLN A 78 8.17 -11.27 0.72
N TRP A 79 7.66 -11.05 -0.50
CA TRP A 79 6.91 -9.84 -0.83
C TRP A 79 5.58 -9.78 -0.09
N SER A 80 4.94 -10.91 0.21
CA SER A 80 3.70 -10.91 1.00
C SER A 80 3.90 -10.20 2.34
N ASP A 81 4.99 -10.53 3.03
CA ASP A 81 5.32 -9.96 4.34
C ASP A 81 5.84 -8.52 4.22
N GLN A 82 6.71 -8.25 3.25
CA GLN A 82 7.23 -6.90 2.99
C GLN A 82 6.12 -5.91 2.65
N LEU A 83 5.19 -6.30 1.78
CA LEU A 83 4.04 -5.49 1.38
C LEU A 83 3.05 -5.29 2.53
N SER A 84 2.84 -6.31 3.37
CA SER A 84 2.04 -6.21 4.59
C SER A 84 2.66 -5.22 5.59
N ASN A 85 3.98 -5.23 5.73
CA ASN A 85 4.70 -4.28 6.57
C ASN A 85 4.57 -2.84 6.07
N ILE A 86 4.69 -2.63 4.75
CA ILE A 86 4.43 -1.32 4.13
C ILE A 86 3.01 -0.85 4.41
N LEU A 87 2.01 -1.71 4.21
CA LEU A 87 0.60 -1.40 4.52
C LEU A 87 0.38 -1.00 5.97
N ASN A 88 0.97 -1.76 6.91
CA ASN A 88 0.82 -1.47 8.33
C ASN A 88 1.44 -0.12 8.70
N LYS A 89 2.61 0.22 8.15
CA LYS A 89 3.23 1.54 8.37
C LYS A 89 2.38 2.68 7.80
N ILE A 90 1.88 2.53 6.56
CA ILE A 90 0.98 3.52 5.95
C ILE A 90 -0.25 3.70 6.84
N ARG A 91 -0.86 2.59 7.30
CA ARG A 91 -2.03 2.63 8.17
C ARG A 91 -1.75 3.41 9.45
N SER A 92 -0.65 3.13 10.14
CA SER A 92 -0.26 3.83 11.36
C SER A 92 -0.09 5.33 11.14
N VAL A 93 0.61 5.74 10.08
CA VAL A 93 0.80 7.15 9.74
C VAL A 93 -0.52 7.84 9.43
N ARG A 94 -1.40 7.21 8.64
CA ARG A 94 -2.71 7.79 8.30
C ARG A 94 -3.63 7.96 9.51
N ILE A 95 -3.58 7.02 10.44
CA ILE A 95 -4.33 7.12 11.70
C ILE A 95 -3.79 8.28 12.54
N GLU A 96 -2.47 8.41 12.67
CA GLU A 96 -1.82 9.51 13.38
C GLU A 96 -2.17 10.88 12.76
N GLU A 97 -2.07 11.00 11.43
CA GLU A 97 -2.49 12.21 10.69
C GLU A 97 -3.96 12.56 10.96
N SER A 98 -4.83 11.55 10.99
CA SER A 98 -6.26 11.74 11.25
C SER A 98 -6.50 12.29 12.66
N PHE A 99 -5.78 11.78 13.67
CA PHE A 99 -5.85 12.31 15.03
C PHE A 99 -5.30 13.75 15.12
N CYS A 100 -4.18 14.05 14.46
CA CYS A 100 -3.64 15.41 14.41
C CYS A 100 -4.63 16.40 13.76
N LEU A 101 -5.29 16.00 12.68
CA LEU A 101 -6.31 16.82 12.02
C LEU A 101 -7.53 17.04 12.91
N ALA A 102 -7.99 16.00 13.62
CA ALA A 102 -9.09 16.11 14.57
C ALA A 102 -8.76 17.12 15.68
N GLY A 103 -7.60 17.00 16.33
CA GLY A 103 -7.17 17.93 17.39
C GLY A 103 -7.00 19.37 16.91
N ASN A 104 -6.57 19.58 15.66
CA ASN A 104 -6.48 20.92 15.06
C ASN A 104 -7.84 21.49 14.63
N SER A 105 -8.85 20.65 14.42
CA SER A 105 -10.19 21.05 13.97
C SER A 105 -11.09 21.57 15.11
N GLU A 106 -10.73 21.34 16.38
CA GLU A 106 -11.42 21.93 17.54
C GLU A 106 -11.38 23.47 17.56
N ARG A 107 -10.54 24.10 16.72
CA ARG A 107 -10.59 25.55 16.46
C ARG A 107 -11.87 26.05 15.76
N PHE A 108 -12.74 25.18 15.26
CA PHE A 108 -13.99 25.57 14.60
C PHE A 108 -15.26 25.39 15.46
N PHE A 109 -15.13 25.03 16.74
CA PHE A 109 -16.24 24.97 17.70
C PHE A 109 -16.26 26.14 18.71
N ALA A 110 -15.51 27.21 18.45
CA ALA A 110 -15.57 28.47 19.20
C ALA A 110 -16.42 29.51 18.48
#